data_AF-A0A0B4G9B5-F1
#
_entry.id   AF-A0A0B4G9B5-F1
#
_cell.length_a   1.000
_cell.length_b   1.000
_cell.length_c   1.000
_cell.angle_alpha   90.00
_cell.angle_beta   90.00
_cell.angle_gamma   90.00
#
_symmetry.space_group_name_H-M   'P 1'
#
loop_
_entity.id
_entity.type
_entity.pdbx_description
1 polymer ?
#
loop_
_entity_poly.entity_id
_entity_poly.type
_entity_poly.pdbx_seq_one_letter_code
_entity_poly.pdbx_strand_id
1 'polypeptide(L)'
;MPDGMQTAILKLFDRRFGEFRKKHPYNQQAEAAWQDCVRSGLAKRLLEDFRNEEDSVRRARFQKDVDEEGSEEEDDDDEDKDDDEDDDDNENDLAEWEAIIYHAAQTNYENEVRAYSQLKPLQGRCTPRFIESVIDSSPESPADLPVEYFQVPGILLEYLFGFPLSELTTRIPNQPFLWDKIVQGAIDVVGEVNRAGVVHHDCQPRNMMVSQIDDDAFRLYLIDFAQCAFRADYKDTDDVDDEDGFAHIVHLYDNHGGIAVLMSQRVKRETSCTLHLKALEW
;
A
#
# COMPACT_ATOMS: atom_id res chain seq x y z
N MET A 1 31.69 -5.03 -1.30
CA MET A 1 31.48 -4.13 -2.46
C MET A 1 32.67 -3.19 -2.54
N PRO A 2 33.51 -3.24 -3.59
CA PRO A 2 34.48 -2.19 -3.87
C PRO A 2 33.77 -0.99 -4.54
N ASP A 3 34.27 0.22 -4.28
CA ASP A 3 33.82 1.52 -4.79
C ASP A 3 32.39 1.92 -4.42
N GLY A 4 32.21 2.54 -3.24
CA GLY A 4 31.25 3.62 -2.86
C GLY A 4 29.87 3.80 -3.54
N MET A 5 29.43 2.90 -4.40
CA MET A 5 28.18 2.89 -5.14
C MET A 5 27.17 2.18 -4.26
N GLN A 6 26.11 2.91 -3.96
CA GLN A 6 24.98 2.38 -3.23
C GLN A 6 23.99 1.81 -4.25
N THR A 7 23.66 0.52 -4.13
CA THR A 7 22.56 -0.07 -4.90
C THR A 7 21.24 0.48 -4.40
N ALA A 8 20.37 0.88 -5.33
CA ALA A 8 19.02 1.35 -5.04
C ALA A 8 17.99 0.52 -5.82
N ILE A 9 16.77 0.47 -5.30
CA ILE A 9 15.58 0.00 -6.03
C ILE A 9 14.85 1.22 -6.58
N LEU A 10 14.50 1.17 -7.86
CA LEU A 10 13.55 2.09 -8.48
C LEU A 10 12.17 1.41 -8.52
N LYS A 11 11.19 1.98 -7.83
CA LYS A 11 9.78 1.61 -7.97
C LYS A 11 9.07 2.68 -8.78
N LEU A 12 8.42 2.27 -9.87
CA LEU A 12 7.65 3.15 -10.77
C LEU A 12 6.16 2.93 -10.56
N PHE A 13 5.38 4.00 -10.59
CA PHE A 13 3.92 3.99 -10.49
C PHE A 13 3.34 4.31 -11.86
N ASP A 14 3.37 3.30 -12.71
CA ASP A 14 3.03 3.42 -14.11
C ASP A 14 1.65 2.82 -14.39
N ARG A 15 0.72 3.63 -14.91
CA ARG A 15 -0.65 3.20 -15.22
C ARG A 15 -0.69 2.01 -16.17
N ARG A 16 0.37 1.75 -16.95
CA ARG A 16 0.43 0.67 -17.94
C ARG A 16 0.68 -0.71 -17.32
N PHE A 17 1.02 -0.74 -16.02
CA PHE A 17 1.30 -1.96 -15.27
C PHE A 17 0.46 -2.01 -13.98
N GLY A 18 0.53 -3.14 -13.28
CA GLY A 18 -0.13 -3.34 -11.99
C GLY A 18 -1.37 -4.23 -12.05
N GLU A 19 -2.03 -4.37 -10.90
CA GLU A 19 -3.10 -5.36 -10.69
C GLU A 19 -4.35 -5.09 -11.54
N PHE A 20 -4.72 -3.82 -11.75
CA PHE A 20 -5.83 -3.44 -12.62
C PHE A 20 -5.67 -3.98 -14.05
N ARG A 21 -4.43 -4.17 -14.52
CA ARG A 21 -4.14 -4.69 -15.87
C ARG A 21 -4.45 -6.17 -16.05
N LYS A 22 -4.79 -6.90 -14.98
CA LYS A 22 -5.33 -8.27 -15.10
C LYS A 22 -6.75 -8.27 -15.68
N LYS A 23 -7.56 -7.27 -15.33
CA LYS A 23 -8.94 -7.10 -15.83
C LYS A 23 -9.03 -6.12 -17.00
N HIS A 24 -8.18 -5.09 -17.03
CA HIS A 24 -8.13 -4.08 -18.08
C HIS A 24 -6.73 -4.04 -18.74
N PRO A 25 -6.37 -5.03 -19.58
CA PRO A 25 -5.03 -5.14 -20.14
C PRO A 25 -4.61 -3.89 -20.90
N TYR A 26 -3.37 -3.45 -20.67
CA TYR A 26 -2.82 -2.34 -21.42
C TYR A 26 -2.61 -2.73 -22.89
N ASN A 27 -3.13 -1.93 -23.81
CA ASN A 27 -3.01 -2.10 -25.24
C ASN A 27 -3.07 -0.74 -25.98
N GLN A 28 -2.99 -0.73 -27.31
CA GLN A 28 -3.01 0.50 -28.09
C GLN A 28 -4.34 1.25 -28.04
N GLN A 29 -5.46 0.56 -27.84
CA GLN A 29 -6.78 1.18 -27.71
C GLN A 29 -6.90 1.91 -26.37
N ALA A 30 -6.45 1.28 -25.27
CA ALA A 30 -6.36 1.92 -23.96
C ALA A 30 -5.48 3.18 -24.00
N GLU A 31 -4.35 3.12 -24.70
CA GLU A 31 -3.49 4.29 -24.88
C GLU A 31 -4.17 5.41 -25.69
N ALA A 32 -4.87 5.07 -26.77
CA ALA A 32 -5.62 6.03 -27.57
C ALA A 32 -6.77 6.67 -26.77
N ALA A 33 -7.54 5.87 -26.04
CA ALA A 33 -8.63 6.32 -25.18
C ALA A 33 -8.12 7.29 -24.10
N TRP A 34 -6.98 7.00 -23.46
CA TRP A 34 -6.35 7.93 -22.53
C TRP A 34 -5.95 9.25 -23.20
N GLN A 35 -5.32 9.20 -24.38
CA GLN A 35 -4.92 10.39 -25.11
C GLN A 35 -6.13 11.25 -25.51
N ASP A 36 -7.24 10.64 -25.95
CA ASP A 36 -8.47 11.34 -26.28
C ASP A 36 -9.18 11.89 -25.04
N CYS A 37 -9.14 11.16 -23.92
CA CYS A 37 -9.62 11.62 -22.61
C CYS A 37 -8.87 12.88 -22.14
N VAL A 38 -7.54 12.91 -22.30
CA VAL A 38 -6.71 14.08 -22.01
C VAL A 38 -7.00 15.22 -22.99
N ARG A 39 -7.05 14.94 -24.29
CA ARG A 39 -7.28 15.93 -25.36
C ARG A 39 -8.62 16.65 -25.22
N SER A 40 -9.66 15.92 -24.85
CA SER A 40 -11.02 16.46 -24.64
C SER A 40 -11.17 17.24 -23.33
N GLY A 41 -10.21 17.13 -22.41
CA GLY A 41 -10.29 17.68 -21.06
C GLY A 41 -11.11 16.84 -20.08
N LEU A 42 -11.64 15.68 -20.50
CA LEU A 42 -12.37 14.76 -19.64
C LEU A 42 -11.49 14.23 -18.51
N ALA A 43 -10.22 13.90 -18.79
CA ALA A 43 -9.27 13.41 -17.78
C ALA A 43 -9.13 14.39 -16.61
N LYS A 44 -9.05 15.70 -16.90
CA LYS A 44 -8.96 16.71 -15.85
C LYS A 44 -10.19 16.70 -14.94
N ARG A 45 -11.38 16.64 -15.54
CA ARG A 45 -12.64 16.61 -14.79
C ARG A 45 -12.76 15.37 -13.92
N LEU A 46 -12.52 14.18 -14.49
CA LEU A 46 -12.58 12.92 -13.74
C LEU A 46 -11.62 12.91 -12.55
N LEU A 47 -10.39 13.38 -12.73
CA LEU A 47 -9.40 13.45 -11.64
C LEU A 47 -9.71 14.53 -10.60
N GLU A 48 -10.48 15.56 -10.93
CA GLU A 48 -11.00 16.52 -9.95
C GLU A 48 -12.17 15.91 -9.19
N ASP A 49 -13.06 15.19 -9.87
CA ASP A 49 -14.21 14.50 -9.27
C ASP A 49 -13.73 13.43 -8.26
N PHE A 50 -12.76 12.56 -8.63
CA PHE A 50 -12.20 11.56 -7.72
C PHE A 50 -11.55 12.18 -6.46
N ARG A 51 -10.80 13.27 -6.63
CA ARG A 51 -10.19 13.97 -5.48
C ARG A 51 -11.24 14.57 -4.56
N ASN A 52 -12.30 15.17 -5.13
CA ASN A 52 -13.40 15.73 -4.36
C ASN A 52 -14.17 14.65 -3.60
N GLU A 53 -14.37 13.48 -4.19
CA GLU A 53 -14.99 12.33 -3.54
C GLU A 53 -14.12 11.81 -2.38
N GLU A 54 -12.82 11.61 -2.59
CA GLU A 54 -11.90 11.23 -1.52
C GLU A 54 -11.88 12.26 -0.38
N ASP A 55 -11.82 13.55 -0.71
CA ASP A 55 -11.85 14.63 0.28
C ASP A 55 -13.22 14.77 0.96
N SER A 56 -14.31 14.41 0.27
CA SER A 56 -15.65 14.36 0.85
C SER A 56 -15.76 13.22 1.84
N VAL A 57 -15.31 12.01 1.47
CA VAL A 57 -15.23 10.85 2.37
C VAL A 57 -14.35 11.17 3.58
N ARG A 58 -13.19 11.80 3.37
CA ARG A 58 -12.32 12.26 4.47
C ARG A 58 -13.02 13.29 5.34
N ARG A 59 -13.65 14.33 4.78
CA ARG A 59 -14.34 15.38 5.56
C ARG A 59 -15.56 14.88 6.29
N ALA A 60 -16.34 13.96 5.71
CA ALA A 60 -17.46 13.32 6.37
C ALA A 60 -17.01 12.64 7.67
N ARG A 61 -15.85 11.97 7.66
CA ARG A 61 -15.23 11.40 8.88
C ARG A 61 -14.85 12.45 9.92
N PHE A 62 -14.54 13.68 9.52
CA PHE A 62 -14.18 14.75 10.47
C PHE A 62 -15.36 15.59 10.95
N GLN A 63 -16.49 15.58 10.25
CA GLN A 63 -17.60 16.50 10.50
C GLN A 63 -18.74 15.90 11.33
N LYS A 64 -18.67 14.60 11.65
CA LYS A 64 -19.61 13.92 12.57
C LYS A 64 -19.61 14.48 14.01
N ASP A 65 -18.69 15.39 14.34
CA ASP A 65 -18.55 16.02 15.68
C ASP A 65 -19.24 17.40 15.83
N VAL A 66 -20.07 17.85 14.88
CA VAL A 66 -20.77 19.15 15.03
C VAL A 66 -22.29 19.03 15.09
N ASP A 67 -22.87 17.94 14.58
CA ASP A 67 -24.32 17.74 14.54
C ASP A 67 -24.71 16.42 15.22
N GLU A 68 -24.46 16.31 16.52
CA GLU A 68 -25.06 15.26 17.34
C GLU A 68 -26.50 15.67 17.67
N GLU A 69 -27.45 15.33 16.79
CA GLU A 69 -28.84 15.01 17.14
C GLU A 69 -29.58 14.37 15.93
N GLY A 70 -29.45 13.05 15.81
CA GLY A 70 -30.50 12.17 15.28
C GLY A 70 -30.66 12.07 13.77
N SER A 71 -30.05 11.04 13.18
CA SER A 71 -30.73 10.19 12.19
C SER A 71 -30.04 8.83 12.13
N GLU A 72 -30.80 7.80 12.53
CA GLU A 72 -30.53 6.41 12.20
C GLU A 72 -30.50 6.30 10.67
N GLU A 73 -29.40 5.85 10.08
CA GLU A 73 -29.38 5.42 8.68
C GLU A 73 -28.98 3.94 8.64
N GLU A 74 -29.78 3.23 7.86
CA GLU A 74 -29.99 1.79 7.85
C GLU A 74 -28.84 1.08 7.13
N ASP A 75 -28.42 -0.05 7.69
CA ASP A 75 -27.55 -1.03 7.05
C ASP A 75 -28.26 -1.57 5.79
N ASP A 76 -27.80 -1.18 4.60
CA ASP A 76 -28.14 -1.87 3.36
C ASP A 76 -27.08 -2.95 3.08
N ASP A 77 -27.49 -4.20 3.35
CA ASP A 77 -26.88 -5.44 2.89
C ASP A 77 -26.76 -5.44 1.35
N ASP A 78 -25.56 -5.25 0.80
CA ASP A 78 -25.32 -5.53 -0.61
C ASP A 78 -25.12 -7.05 -0.82
N GLU A 79 -26.25 -7.71 -1.06
CA GLU A 79 -26.36 -9.06 -1.59
C GLU A 79 -25.66 -9.20 -2.95
N ASP A 80 -24.95 -10.31 -3.09
CA ASP A 80 -24.40 -10.86 -4.33
C ASP A 80 -25.29 -10.60 -5.55
N LYS A 81 -24.80 -9.79 -6.50
CA LYS A 81 -25.34 -9.76 -7.87
C LYS A 81 -24.36 -10.45 -8.80
N ASP A 82 -24.83 -11.58 -9.31
CA ASP A 82 -24.27 -12.33 -10.42
C ASP A 82 -23.97 -11.38 -11.60
N ASP A 83 -22.67 -11.18 -11.89
CA ASP A 83 -22.22 -10.52 -13.12
C ASP A 83 -22.38 -11.49 -14.30
N ASP A 84 -23.55 -11.42 -14.94
CA ASP A 84 -23.75 -11.90 -16.30
C ASP A 84 -22.89 -11.04 -17.26
N GLU A 85 -22.13 -11.73 -18.11
CA GLU A 85 -21.27 -11.20 -19.17
C GLU A 85 -22.05 -10.29 -20.15
N ASP A 86 -21.80 -8.98 -20.12
CA ASP A 86 -22.11 -8.07 -21.22
C ASP A 86 -20.83 -7.38 -21.70
N ASP A 87 -20.27 -7.92 -22.80
CA ASP A 87 -19.24 -7.33 -23.66
C ASP A 87 -19.83 -6.12 -24.41
N ASP A 88 -19.86 -4.95 -23.77
CA ASP A 88 -20.05 -3.67 -24.46
C ASP A 88 -18.95 -2.69 -24.01
N ASP A 89 -17.76 -2.83 -24.60
CA ASP A 89 -16.66 -1.85 -24.53
C ASP A 89 -17.13 -0.53 -25.17
N ASN A 90 -17.89 0.26 -24.42
CA ASN A 90 -18.18 1.63 -24.79
C ASN A 90 -16.88 2.43 -24.62
N GLU A 91 -16.45 3.15 -25.67
CA GLU A 91 -15.19 3.92 -25.68
C GLU A 91 -15.12 4.95 -24.52
N ASN A 92 -16.28 5.38 -24.03
CA ASN A 92 -16.42 6.23 -22.84
C ASN A 92 -16.01 5.50 -21.53
N ASP A 93 -16.25 4.19 -21.45
CA ASP A 93 -15.94 3.37 -20.27
C ASP A 93 -14.43 3.09 -20.22
N LEU A 94 -13.78 2.86 -21.37
CA LEU A 94 -12.32 2.71 -21.44
C LEU A 94 -11.57 3.97 -21.00
N ALA A 95 -12.07 5.16 -21.38
CA ALA A 95 -11.49 6.43 -20.98
C ALA A 95 -11.61 6.67 -19.46
N GLU A 96 -12.75 6.32 -18.86
CA GLU A 96 -12.96 6.35 -17.41
C GLU A 96 -12.05 5.36 -16.69
N TRP A 97 -11.95 4.12 -17.15
CA TRP A 97 -11.06 3.12 -16.56
C TRP A 97 -9.58 3.56 -16.61
N GLU A 98 -9.11 4.12 -17.73
CA GLU A 98 -7.75 4.67 -17.79
C GLU A 98 -7.54 5.82 -16.79
N ALA A 99 -8.55 6.67 -16.59
CA ALA A 99 -8.50 7.73 -15.58
C ALA A 99 -8.45 7.17 -14.15
N ILE A 100 -9.23 6.12 -13.85
CA ILE A 100 -9.21 5.43 -12.55
C ILE A 100 -7.82 4.81 -12.30
N ILE A 101 -7.27 4.10 -13.29
CA ILE A 101 -5.96 3.44 -13.16
C ILE A 101 -4.85 4.49 -13.02
N TYR A 102 -4.91 5.58 -13.78
CA TYR A 102 -3.98 6.71 -13.64
C TYR A 102 -4.08 7.33 -12.25
N HIS A 103 -5.29 7.64 -11.78
CA HIS A 103 -5.53 8.21 -10.46
C HIS A 103 -4.97 7.31 -9.37
N ALA A 104 -5.30 6.01 -9.39
CA ALA A 104 -4.81 5.05 -8.43
C ALA A 104 -3.28 4.95 -8.41
N ALA A 105 -2.62 5.02 -9.56
CA ALA A 105 -1.15 5.05 -9.63
C ALA A 105 -0.56 6.31 -8.97
N GLN A 106 -1.16 7.48 -9.22
CA GLN A 106 -0.74 8.74 -8.60
C GLN A 106 -0.98 8.75 -7.10
N THR A 107 -2.17 8.34 -6.64
CA THR A 107 -2.51 8.25 -5.21
C THR A 107 -1.58 7.29 -4.49
N ASN A 108 -1.27 6.13 -5.08
CA ASN A 108 -0.32 5.17 -4.52
C ASN A 108 1.10 5.76 -4.40
N TYR A 109 1.55 6.49 -5.42
CA TYR A 109 2.83 7.19 -5.38
C TYR A 109 2.87 8.25 -4.26
N GLU A 110 1.86 9.11 -4.20
CA GLU A 110 1.76 10.19 -3.22
C GLU A 110 1.71 9.64 -1.78
N ASN A 111 0.90 8.59 -1.57
CA ASN A 111 0.84 7.88 -0.29
C ASN A 111 2.20 7.30 0.10
N GLU A 112 2.89 6.61 -0.81
CA GLU A 112 4.16 5.98 -0.46
C GLU A 112 5.24 7.04 -0.15
N VAL A 113 5.31 8.14 -0.90
CA VAL A 113 6.18 9.28 -0.59
C VAL A 113 5.85 9.88 0.78
N ARG A 114 4.56 10.08 1.07
CA ARG A 114 4.09 10.59 2.36
C ARG A 114 4.47 9.67 3.51
N ALA A 115 4.30 8.36 3.35
CA ALA A 115 4.68 7.35 4.34
C ALA A 115 6.18 7.39 4.64
N TYR A 116 7.03 7.39 3.62
CA TYR A 116 8.47 7.50 3.85
C TYR A 116 8.86 8.83 4.53
N SER A 117 8.19 9.94 4.18
CA SER A 117 8.41 11.23 4.85
C SER A 117 8.06 11.16 6.34
N GLN A 118 6.91 10.59 6.70
CA GLN A 118 6.46 10.44 8.08
C GLN A 118 7.33 9.44 8.87
N LEU A 119 7.74 8.35 8.23
CA LEU A 119 8.55 7.28 8.82
C LEU A 119 10.04 7.58 8.79
N LYS A 120 10.46 8.82 8.50
CA LYS A 120 11.87 9.24 8.47
C LYS A 120 12.69 8.79 9.69
N PRO A 121 12.19 8.84 10.94
CA PRO A 121 12.93 8.35 12.12
C PRO A 121 13.15 6.81 12.13
N LEU A 122 12.38 6.07 11.33
CA LEU A 122 12.39 4.61 11.27
C LEU A 122 13.19 4.06 10.07
N GLN A 123 13.56 4.92 9.12
CA GLN A 123 14.31 4.54 7.92
C GLN A 123 15.69 3.97 8.23
N GLY A 124 16.06 2.89 7.54
CA GLY A 124 17.30 2.13 7.76
C GLY A 124 17.27 1.20 8.98
N ARG A 125 16.14 1.16 9.70
CA ARG A 125 15.94 0.28 10.88
C ARG A 125 14.68 -0.58 10.78
N CYS A 126 13.54 0.03 10.47
CA CYS A 126 12.23 -0.62 10.36
C CYS A 126 11.62 -0.50 8.96
N THR A 127 12.07 0.47 8.17
CA THR A 127 11.70 0.67 6.76
C THR A 127 12.96 0.98 5.94
N PRO A 128 12.99 0.74 4.62
CA PRO A 128 14.11 1.14 3.77
C PRO A 128 14.37 2.65 3.87
N ARG A 129 15.61 3.08 3.62
CA ARG A 129 15.86 4.51 3.40
C ARG A 129 15.22 4.96 2.10
N PHE A 130 14.48 6.05 2.19
CA PHE A 130 14.02 6.80 1.03
C PHE A 130 15.15 7.69 0.54
N ILE A 131 15.53 7.52 -0.72
CA ILE A 131 16.63 8.26 -1.33
C ILE A 131 16.08 9.53 -1.98
N GLU A 132 15.15 9.37 -2.93
CA GLU A 132 14.59 10.47 -3.71
C GLU A 132 13.26 10.04 -4.36
N SER A 133 12.41 11.02 -4.67
CA SER A 133 11.35 10.87 -5.69
C SER A 133 11.92 11.25 -7.06
N VAL A 134 11.53 10.49 -8.09
CA VAL A 134 11.98 10.68 -9.47
C VAL A 134 10.80 10.68 -10.42
N ILE A 135 10.99 11.26 -11.60
CA ILE A 135 10.03 11.21 -12.71
C ILE A 135 10.73 10.55 -13.89
N ASP A 136 10.17 9.44 -14.37
CA ASP A 136 10.52 8.87 -15.67
C ASP A 136 9.62 9.50 -16.75
N SER A 137 10.25 10.13 -17.74
CA SER A 137 9.56 10.78 -18.87
C SER A 137 9.52 9.91 -20.13
N SER A 138 9.75 8.60 -20.00
CA SER A 138 9.74 7.64 -21.11
C SER A 138 8.48 6.76 -21.07
N PRO A 139 7.70 6.68 -22.18
CA PRO A 139 7.90 7.32 -23.47
C PRO A 139 7.54 8.80 -23.45
N GLU A 140 8.07 9.55 -24.42
CA GLU A 140 7.73 10.97 -24.60
C GLU A 140 6.21 11.14 -24.76
N SER A 141 5.67 12.17 -24.10
CA SER A 141 4.28 12.55 -24.26
C SER A 141 3.99 12.94 -25.72
N PRO A 142 2.77 12.69 -26.24
CA PRO A 142 2.35 13.26 -27.51
C PRO A 142 2.53 14.79 -27.51
N ALA A 143 3.07 15.34 -28.60
CA ALA A 143 3.49 16.75 -28.66
C ALA A 143 2.33 17.76 -28.48
N ASP A 144 1.09 17.33 -28.71
CA ASP A 144 -0.13 18.13 -28.56
C ASP A 144 -0.77 18.02 -27.17
N LEU A 145 -0.26 17.17 -26.28
CA LEU A 145 -0.87 16.89 -24.98
C LEU A 145 0.03 17.34 -23.81
N PRO A 146 -0.55 17.67 -22.64
CA PRO A 146 0.22 18.05 -21.46
C PRO A 146 1.06 16.87 -20.95
N VAL A 147 2.35 17.12 -20.71
CA VAL A 147 3.35 16.09 -20.37
C VAL A 147 3.08 15.41 -19.04
N GLU A 148 2.47 16.13 -18.10
CA GLU A 148 2.17 15.67 -16.74
C GLU A 148 1.30 14.40 -16.71
N TYR A 149 0.42 14.19 -17.70
CA TYR A 149 -0.44 13.00 -17.81
C TYR A 149 0.28 11.74 -18.32
N PHE A 150 1.54 11.89 -18.77
CA PHE A 150 2.35 10.82 -19.35
C PHE A 150 3.66 10.59 -18.59
N GLN A 151 3.93 11.41 -17.58
CA GLN A 151 5.04 11.21 -16.67
C GLN A 151 4.76 10.05 -15.73
N VAL A 152 5.76 9.20 -15.53
CA VAL A 152 5.70 8.06 -14.62
C VAL A 152 6.46 8.43 -13.35
N PRO A 153 5.76 8.75 -12.25
CA PRO A 153 6.44 9.01 -10.99
C PRO A 153 7.03 7.73 -10.42
N GLY A 154 8.10 7.90 -9.64
CA GLY A 154 8.80 6.80 -9.02
C GLY A 154 9.53 7.22 -7.75
N ILE A 155 10.00 6.21 -7.02
CA ILE A 155 10.79 6.40 -5.81
C ILE A 155 12.05 5.55 -5.86
N LEU A 156 13.15 6.11 -5.36
CA LEU A 156 14.40 5.42 -5.15
C LEU A 156 14.52 5.03 -3.68
N LEU A 157 14.71 3.74 -3.42
CA LEU A 157 14.82 3.18 -2.08
C LEU A 157 16.15 2.45 -1.88
N GLU A 158 16.61 2.36 -0.63
CA GLU A 158 17.70 1.48 -0.24
C GLU A 158 17.44 0.05 -0.72
N TYR A 159 18.42 -0.52 -1.44
CA TYR A 159 18.37 -1.93 -1.78
C TYR A 159 18.62 -2.79 -0.54
N LEU A 160 17.67 -3.65 -0.22
CA LEU A 160 17.78 -4.58 0.91
C LEU A 160 18.29 -5.94 0.45
N PHE A 161 19.45 -6.35 0.94
CA PHE A 161 19.94 -7.73 0.77
C PHE A 161 19.21 -8.65 1.75
N GLY A 162 18.27 -9.44 1.25
CA GLY A 162 17.41 -10.26 2.11
C GLY A 162 16.42 -11.11 1.33
N PHE A 163 15.40 -11.57 2.03
CA PHE A 163 14.28 -12.35 1.48
C PHE A 163 12.97 -11.93 2.17
N PRO A 164 11.80 -12.06 1.51
CA PRO A 164 10.53 -11.73 2.14
C PRO A 164 10.19 -12.75 3.24
N LEU A 165 9.55 -12.30 4.32
CA LEU A 165 9.19 -13.11 5.48
C LEU A 165 8.32 -14.33 5.10
N SER A 166 7.57 -14.23 4.00
CA SER A 166 6.82 -15.36 3.43
C SER A 166 7.68 -16.56 3.04
N GLU A 167 9.00 -16.39 2.85
CA GLU A 167 9.96 -17.44 2.50
C GLU A 167 10.77 -17.96 3.70
N LEU A 168 10.46 -17.52 4.93
CA LEU A 168 11.26 -17.75 6.14
C LEU A 168 11.73 -19.20 6.33
N THR A 169 10.82 -20.16 6.28
CA THR A 169 11.10 -21.59 6.52
C THR A 169 11.99 -22.21 5.44
N THR A 170 11.93 -21.68 4.22
CA THR A 170 12.73 -22.14 3.08
C THR A 170 14.14 -21.56 3.13
N ARG A 171 14.26 -20.29 3.53
CA ARG A 171 15.54 -19.56 3.59
C ARG A 171 16.32 -19.86 4.86
N ILE A 172 15.63 -20.18 5.95
CA ILE A 172 16.21 -20.59 7.24
C ILE A 172 15.61 -21.95 7.63
N PRO A 173 16.03 -23.06 7.01
CA PRO A 173 15.44 -24.36 7.28
C PRO A 173 15.87 -24.93 8.64
N ASN A 174 14.93 -25.63 9.30
CA ASN A 174 15.17 -26.39 10.55
C ASN A 174 15.68 -25.57 11.73
N GLN A 175 15.30 -24.29 11.85
CA GLN A 175 15.69 -23.44 12.99
C GLN A 175 14.48 -22.76 13.65
N PRO A 176 13.64 -23.51 14.39
CA PRO A 176 12.41 -22.99 14.99
C PRO A 176 12.62 -21.79 15.92
N PHE A 177 13.71 -21.78 16.69
CA PHE A 177 14.05 -20.67 17.57
C PHE A 177 14.28 -19.35 16.80
N LEU A 178 14.91 -19.42 15.63
CA LEU A 178 15.09 -18.23 14.80
C LEU A 178 13.78 -17.78 14.15
N TRP A 179 12.88 -18.72 13.82
CA TRP A 179 11.57 -18.36 13.28
C TRP A 179 10.76 -17.55 14.28
N ASP A 180 10.69 -17.98 15.54
CA ASP A 180 10.04 -17.23 16.62
C ASP A 180 10.63 -15.83 16.75
N LYS A 181 11.96 -15.73 16.82
CA LYS A 181 12.68 -14.46 16.97
C LYS A 181 12.41 -13.51 15.80
N ILE A 182 12.44 -14.01 14.56
CA ILE A 182 12.23 -13.20 13.35
C ILE A 182 10.77 -12.77 13.25
N VAL A 183 9.81 -13.67 13.46
CA VAL A 183 8.39 -13.32 13.37
C VAL A 183 8.00 -12.35 14.48
N GLN A 184 8.50 -12.54 15.71
CA GLN A 184 8.30 -11.56 16.78
C GLN A 184 8.92 -10.20 16.42
N GLY A 185 10.13 -10.17 15.84
CA GLY A 185 10.73 -8.93 15.37
C GLY A 185 9.89 -8.23 14.29
N ALA A 186 9.18 -8.98 13.44
CA ALA A 186 8.33 -8.42 12.39
C ALA A 186 7.09 -7.74 13.00
N ILE A 187 6.49 -8.39 13.99
CA ILE A 187 5.39 -7.85 14.80
C ILE A 187 5.83 -6.55 15.48
N ASP A 188 7.03 -6.53 16.07
CA ASP A 188 7.58 -5.36 16.74
C ASP A 188 7.80 -4.20 15.76
N VAL A 189 8.34 -4.46 14.56
CA VAL A 189 8.52 -3.47 13.48
C VAL A 189 7.19 -2.87 13.04
N VAL A 190 6.18 -3.71 12.80
CA VAL A 190 4.83 -3.24 12.43
C VAL A 190 4.24 -2.37 13.53
N GLY A 191 4.38 -2.79 14.79
CA GLY A 191 3.94 -1.99 15.94
C GLY A 191 4.64 -0.64 16.02
N GLU A 192 5.94 -0.55 15.67
CA GLU A 192 6.65 0.73 15.59
C GLU A 192 6.15 1.64 14.48
N VAL A 193 5.83 1.09 13.31
CA VAL A 193 5.26 1.83 12.17
C VAL A 193 3.87 2.38 12.53
N ASN A 194 3.00 1.56 13.12
CA ASN A 194 1.67 1.99 13.58
C ASN A 194 1.79 3.11 14.63
N ARG A 195 2.72 2.99 15.60
CA ARG A 195 2.98 4.05 16.60
C ARG A 195 3.53 5.34 15.98
N ALA A 196 4.23 5.25 14.85
CA ALA A 196 4.65 6.42 14.08
C ALA A 196 3.50 7.03 13.25
N GLY A 197 2.29 6.49 13.36
CA GLY A 197 1.07 7.04 12.78
C GLY A 197 0.81 6.60 11.34
N VAL A 198 1.35 5.46 10.91
CA VAL A 198 1.08 4.86 9.59
C VAL A 198 0.53 3.45 9.79
N VAL A 199 -0.67 3.17 9.29
CA VAL A 199 -1.26 1.82 9.26
C VAL A 199 -1.16 1.28 7.84
N HIS A 200 -0.66 0.07 7.67
CA HIS A 200 -0.42 -0.53 6.36
C HIS A 200 -1.61 -1.41 5.96
N HIS A 201 -2.35 -1.05 4.91
CA HIS A 201 -3.57 -1.79 4.54
C HIS A 201 -3.24 -3.18 3.99
N ASP A 202 -2.13 -3.31 3.26
CA ASP A 202 -1.63 -4.60 2.76
C ASP A 202 -0.49 -5.19 3.62
N CYS A 203 -0.67 -5.24 4.95
CA CYS A 203 0.35 -5.74 5.87
C CYS A 203 0.47 -7.28 5.81
N GLN A 204 1.19 -7.79 4.81
CA GLN A 204 1.37 -9.22 4.58
C GLN A 204 2.84 -9.64 4.69
N PRO A 205 3.14 -10.93 5.00
CA PRO A 205 4.53 -11.40 5.10
C PRO A 205 5.40 -11.19 3.86
N ARG A 206 4.81 -11.05 2.66
CA ARG A 206 5.56 -10.70 1.44
C ARG A 206 6.14 -9.27 1.47
N ASN A 207 5.52 -8.37 2.23
CA ASN A 207 5.90 -6.95 2.35
C ASN A 207 6.79 -6.72 3.58
N MET A 208 7.26 -7.79 4.24
CA MET A 208 8.25 -7.72 5.30
C MET A 208 9.56 -8.35 4.83
N MET A 209 10.61 -7.55 4.66
CA MET A 209 11.92 -8.02 4.24
C MET A 209 12.77 -8.42 5.44
N VAL A 210 13.36 -9.62 5.37
CA VAL A 210 14.32 -10.16 6.34
C VAL A 210 15.71 -10.02 5.76
N SER A 211 16.53 -9.15 6.36
CA SER A 211 17.92 -8.93 5.96
C SER A 211 18.86 -9.48 7.02
N GLN A 212 19.75 -10.39 6.63
CA GLN A 212 20.75 -10.96 7.53
C GLN A 212 21.93 -10.00 7.69
N ILE A 213 22.23 -9.62 8.92
CA ILE A 213 23.36 -8.73 9.27
C ILE A 213 24.59 -9.56 9.65
N ASP A 214 24.38 -10.60 10.47
CA ASP A 214 25.39 -11.56 10.93
C ASP A 214 24.74 -12.97 11.04
N ASP A 215 25.50 -13.99 11.45
CA ASP A 215 25.08 -15.40 11.47
C ASP A 215 23.69 -15.64 12.11
N ASP A 216 23.33 -14.93 13.19
CA ASP A 216 22.02 -15.04 13.89
C ASP A 216 21.33 -13.68 14.16
N ALA A 217 21.77 -12.63 13.45
CA ALA A 217 21.24 -11.28 13.59
C ALA A 217 20.53 -10.84 12.31
N PHE A 218 19.25 -10.51 12.44
CA PHE A 218 18.41 -10.09 11.32
C PHE A 218 17.89 -8.68 11.57
N ARG A 219 17.82 -7.88 10.50
CA ARG A 219 17.07 -6.63 10.48
C ARG A 219 15.86 -6.81 9.59
N LEU A 220 14.72 -6.33 10.08
CA LEU A 220 13.46 -6.47 9.38
C LEU A 220 12.98 -5.12 8.89
N TYR A 221 12.40 -5.11 7.71
CA TYR A 221 11.94 -3.89 7.08
C TYR A 221 10.56 -4.10 6.50
N LEU A 222 9.59 -3.31 6.96
CA LEU A 222 8.31 -3.19 6.28
C LEU A 222 8.51 -2.34 5.02
N ILE A 223 7.97 -2.80 3.90
CA ILE A 223 8.07 -2.17 2.57
C ILE A 223 6.68 -2.02 1.97
N ASP A 224 6.60 -1.30 0.84
CA ASP A 224 5.38 -1.16 0.01
C ASP A 224 4.22 -0.36 0.65
N PHE A 225 4.49 0.91 0.95
CA PHE A 225 3.52 1.80 1.62
C PHE A 225 2.54 2.50 0.66
N ALA A 226 2.34 1.97 -0.55
CA ALA A 226 1.39 2.54 -1.51
C ALA A 226 -0.04 2.62 -0.94
N GLN A 227 -0.42 1.62 -0.15
CA GLN A 227 -1.74 1.54 0.49
C GLN A 227 -1.59 1.61 2.01
N CYS A 228 -1.76 2.81 2.55
CA CYS A 228 -1.71 3.05 3.99
C CYS A 228 -2.68 4.15 4.42
N ALA A 229 -2.96 4.16 5.73
CA ALA A 229 -3.67 5.23 6.43
C ALA A 229 -2.69 6.00 7.31
N PHE A 230 -2.93 7.32 7.44
CA PHE A 230 -2.08 8.22 8.20
C PHE A 230 -2.86 8.78 9.39
N ARG A 231 -2.26 8.80 10.58
CA ARG A 231 -2.87 9.36 11.80
C ARG A 231 -3.41 10.77 11.63
N ALA A 232 -2.76 11.58 10.79
CA ALA A 232 -3.20 12.95 10.51
C ALA A 232 -4.52 13.04 9.73
N ASP A 233 -4.99 11.94 9.13
CA ASP A 233 -6.23 11.87 8.35
C ASP A 233 -7.43 11.36 9.18
N TYR A 234 -7.27 11.22 10.49
CA TYR A 234 -8.29 10.71 11.41
C TYR A 234 -8.34 11.53 12.70
N LYS A 235 -9.42 11.38 13.47
CA LYS A 235 -9.53 12.01 14.79
C LYS A 235 -8.44 11.47 15.73
N ASP A 236 -7.84 12.37 16.50
CA ASP A 236 -6.88 12.02 17.55
C ASP A 236 -7.63 11.61 18.81
N THR A 237 -8.12 10.37 18.79
CA THR A 237 -8.80 9.71 19.91
C THR A 237 -8.16 8.35 20.15
N ASP A 238 -8.18 7.91 21.41
CA ASP A 238 -7.81 6.55 21.81
C ASP A 238 -9.03 5.62 21.88
N ASP A 239 -10.23 6.13 21.58
CA ASP A 239 -11.45 5.33 21.49
C ASP A 239 -11.41 4.45 20.24
N VAL A 240 -11.49 3.13 20.43
CA VAL A 240 -11.47 2.14 19.35
C VAL A 240 -12.83 1.96 18.71
N ASP A 241 -13.89 2.40 19.38
CA ASP A 241 -15.27 2.34 18.88
C ASP A 241 -15.63 3.60 18.04
N ASP A 242 -14.81 4.65 18.08
CA ASP A 242 -14.94 5.82 17.20
C ASP A 242 -14.36 5.50 15.81
N GLU A 243 -15.23 5.17 14.85
CA GLU A 243 -14.88 4.81 13.47
C GLU A 243 -14.06 5.88 12.73
N ASP A 244 -14.15 7.14 13.17
CA ASP A 244 -13.38 8.25 12.60
C ASP A 244 -11.99 8.42 13.26
N GLY A 245 -11.74 7.68 14.34
CA GLY A 245 -10.53 7.70 15.13
C GLY A 245 -9.39 6.87 14.55
N PHE A 246 -8.15 7.35 14.69
CA PHE A 246 -6.99 6.56 14.25
C PHE A 246 -6.85 5.26 15.06
N ALA A 247 -7.25 5.25 16.33
CA ALA A 247 -7.24 4.06 17.16
C ALA A 247 -8.14 2.94 16.60
N HIS A 248 -9.33 3.30 16.09
CA HIS A 248 -10.22 2.37 15.39
C HIS A 248 -9.53 1.78 14.14
N ILE A 249 -8.88 2.60 13.31
CA ILE A 249 -8.16 2.10 12.12
C ILE A 249 -7.02 1.16 12.50
N VAL A 250 -6.25 1.46 13.55
CA VAL A 250 -5.21 0.56 14.06
C VAL A 250 -5.81 -0.76 14.54
N HIS A 251 -6.97 -0.72 15.20
CA HIS A 251 -7.68 -1.90 15.70
C HIS A 251 -8.24 -2.75 14.55
N LEU A 252 -8.97 -2.13 13.61
CA LEU A 252 -9.62 -2.79 12.48
C LEU A 252 -8.62 -3.57 11.61
N TYR A 253 -7.48 -2.94 11.29
CA TYR A 253 -6.48 -3.57 10.43
C TYR A 253 -5.55 -4.55 11.16
N ASP A 254 -5.48 -4.47 12.49
CA ASP A 254 -4.63 -5.28 13.37
C ASP A 254 -3.36 -5.82 12.70
N ASN A 255 -2.54 -4.90 12.16
CA ASN A 255 -1.43 -5.31 11.28
C ASN A 255 -0.45 -6.27 11.97
N HIS A 256 -0.30 -6.14 13.29
CA HIS A 256 0.59 -6.95 14.10
C HIS A 256 -0.01 -8.34 14.37
N GLY A 257 -1.29 -8.44 14.73
CA GLY A 257 -2.00 -9.72 14.85
C GLY A 257 -2.09 -10.45 13.51
N GLY A 258 -2.32 -9.73 12.40
CA GLY A 258 -2.31 -10.27 11.04
C GLY A 258 -1.01 -10.98 10.70
N ILE A 259 0.15 -10.36 10.94
CA ILE A 259 1.46 -11.01 10.74
C ILE A 259 1.61 -12.24 11.63
N ALA A 260 1.23 -12.13 12.91
CA ALA A 260 1.35 -13.23 13.87
C ALA A 260 0.55 -14.47 13.43
N VAL A 261 -0.70 -14.27 13.04
CA VAL A 261 -1.61 -15.34 12.59
C VAL A 261 -1.11 -15.96 11.28
N LEU A 262 -0.82 -15.13 10.26
CA LEU A 262 -0.41 -15.61 8.95
C LEU A 262 0.91 -16.40 9.02
N MET A 263 1.89 -15.92 9.80
CA MET A 263 3.16 -16.62 9.95
C MET A 263 3.04 -17.89 10.78
N SER A 264 2.23 -17.89 11.84
CA SER A 264 1.98 -19.10 12.64
C SER A 264 1.32 -20.20 11.82
N GLN A 265 0.30 -19.87 11.03
CA GLN A 265 -0.36 -20.81 10.13
C GLN A 265 0.61 -21.34 9.07
N ARG A 266 1.43 -20.45 8.48
CA ARG A 266 2.40 -20.82 7.44
C ARG A 266 3.47 -21.77 7.97
N VAL A 267 4.14 -21.42 9.06
CA VAL A 267 5.20 -22.25 9.67
C VAL A 267 4.63 -23.61 10.09
N LYS A 268 3.47 -23.62 10.74
CA LYS A 268 2.81 -24.88 11.12
C LYS A 268 2.51 -25.78 9.92
N ARG A 269 2.01 -25.21 8.82
CA ARG A 269 1.72 -25.95 7.58
C ARG A 269 2.99 -26.49 6.93
N GLU A 270 4.07 -25.72 6.91
CA GLU A 270 5.30 -26.05 6.17
C GLU A 270 6.25 -26.96 6.96
N THR A 271 6.22 -26.90 8.30
CA THR A 271 7.23 -27.57 9.14
C THR A 271 6.66 -28.37 10.31
N SER A 272 5.34 -28.32 10.54
CA SER A 272 4.67 -28.84 11.74
C SER A 272 5.09 -28.19 13.07
N CYS A 273 5.88 -27.11 13.04
CA CYS A 273 6.27 -26.36 14.24
C CYS A 273 5.21 -25.32 14.60
N THR A 274 5.01 -25.10 15.90
CA THR A 274 4.17 -24.00 16.41
C THR A 274 5.08 -22.86 16.83
N LEU A 275 4.75 -21.64 16.41
CA LEU A 275 5.47 -20.45 16.87
C LEU A 275 5.00 -20.02 18.26
N HIS A 276 5.91 -19.48 19.05
CA HIS A 276 5.64 -18.94 20.39
C HIS A 276 5.79 -17.41 20.36
N LEU A 277 4.69 -16.72 20.02
CA LEU A 277 4.66 -15.28 19.78
C LEU A 277 3.89 -14.57 20.90
N LYS A 278 4.44 -13.47 21.42
CA LYS A 278 3.79 -12.70 22.50
C LYS A 278 2.44 -12.13 22.09
N ALA A 279 2.29 -11.77 20.82
CA ALA A 279 1.04 -11.23 20.27
C ALA A 279 -0.12 -12.25 20.24
N LEU A 280 0.16 -13.55 20.48
CA LEU A 280 -0.84 -14.61 20.51
C LEU A 280 -1.07 -15.16 21.93
N GLU A 281 -0.39 -14.59 22.93
CA GLU A 281 -0.58 -14.92 24.35
C GLU A 281 -1.68 -14.00 24.90
N TRP A 282 -2.91 -14.53 25.00
CA TRP A 282 -4.08 -13.86 25.58
C TRP A 282 -4.13 -14.01 27.11
#